data_AF-A0A8T4MWK6-F1
#
_entry.id   AF-A0A8T4MWK6-F1
#
_cell.length_a   1.000
_cell.length_b   1.000
_cell.length_c   1.000
_cell.angle_alpha   90.00
_cell.angle_beta   90.00
_cell.angle_gamma   90.00
#
_symmetry.space_group_name_H-M   'P 1'
#
loop_
_entity.id
_entity.type
_entity.pdbx_description
1 polymer ?
#
loop_
_entity_poly.entity_id
_entity_poly.type
_entity_poly.pdbx_seq_one_letter_code
_entity_poly.pdbx_strand_id
1 'polypeptide(L)'
;MDFPEEFIRRGQFKLHSGDLSNKLYDVNSMLTNEQWFDFIKVGIPLGDYTYVGIATAGAIIASHFKPYAMVKDKELKGEVLGRYVLIDDVCTTERSLRDAIKIIGRLPEHIFVVVDRRTSKDLGINALFEV
;
A
#
# COMPACT_ATOMS: atom_id res chain seq x y z
N MET A 1 -13.82 -4.91 6.04
CA MET A 1 -14.66 -3.70 6.16
C MET A 1 -14.82 -3.13 4.76
N ASP A 2 -15.97 -2.56 4.42
CA ASP A 2 -16.16 -1.91 3.13
C ASP A 2 -15.41 -0.58 3.09
N PHE A 3 -14.88 -0.21 1.93
CA PHE A 3 -14.21 1.09 1.75
C PHE A 3 -15.25 2.23 1.79
N PRO A 4 -15.00 3.34 2.51
CA PRO A 4 -15.99 4.42 2.68
C PRO A 4 -16.32 5.11 1.36
N GLU A 5 -17.63 5.26 1.07
CA GLU A 5 -18.14 5.75 -0.22
C GLU A 5 -17.69 7.18 -0.53
N GLU A 6 -17.45 8.03 0.47
CA GLU A 6 -16.99 9.42 0.28
C GLU A 6 -15.61 9.52 -0.39
N PHE A 7 -14.81 8.44 -0.34
CA PHE A 7 -13.51 8.32 -0.99
C PHE A 7 -13.55 7.51 -2.28
N ILE A 8 -14.74 7.13 -2.77
CA ILE A 8 -14.91 6.46 -4.05
C ILE A 8 -15.24 7.49 -5.12
N ARG A 9 -14.34 7.65 -6.11
CA ARG A 9 -14.60 8.47 -7.30
C ARG A 9 -15.19 7.58 -8.39
N ARG A 10 -16.31 8.01 -8.98
CA ARG A 10 -16.99 7.30 -10.07
C ARG A 10 -16.74 8.01 -11.39
N GLY A 11 -16.39 7.25 -12.43
CA GLY A 11 -15.95 7.78 -13.72
C GLY A 11 -15.04 6.78 -14.43
N GLN A 12 -14.56 7.11 -15.63
CA GLN A 12 -13.66 6.23 -16.38
C GLN A 12 -12.20 6.57 -16.07
N PHE A 13 -11.54 5.70 -15.30
CA PHE A 13 -10.14 5.88 -14.87
C PHE A 13 -9.23 4.86 -15.55
N LYS A 14 -8.06 5.31 -16.01
CA LYS A 14 -6.99 4.42 -16.43
C LYS A 14 -6.09 4.12 -15.24
N LEU A 15 -6.05 2.86 -14.82
CA LEU A 15 -5.23 2.39 -13.70
C LEU A 15 -3.77 2.30 -14.10
N HIS A 16 -2.87 2.23 -13.10
CA HIS A 16 -1.44 2.04 -13.33
C HIS A 16 -1.12 0.71 -14.02
N SER A 17 -2.00 -0.30 -13.91
CA SER A 17 -1.91 -1.55 -14.67
C SER A 17 -2.13 -1.38 -16.18
N GLY A 18 -2.73 -0.25 -16.59
CA GLY A 18 -3.21 0.01 -17.95
C GLY A 18 -4.70 -0.25 -18.13
N ASP A 19 -5.35 -0.92 -17.18
CA ASP A 19 -6.77 -1.28 -17.24
C ASP A 19 -7.68 -0.07 -17.03
N LEU A 20 -8.91 -0.17 -17.53
CA LEU A 20 -9.95 0.80 -17.27
C LEU A 20 -10.79 0.38 -16.06
N SER A 21 -11.11 1.33 -15.20
CA SER A 21 -11.95 1.15 -14.02
C SER A 21 -13.04 2.21 -13.99
N ASN A 22 -14.27 1.82 -13.64
CA ASN A 22 -15.38 2.76 -13.43
C ASN A 22 -15.37 3.40 -12.02
N LYS A 23 -14.47 2.93 -11.16
CA LYS A 23 -14.27 3.38 -9.79
C LYS A 23 -12.78 3.61 -9.50
N LEU A 24 -12.48 4.68 -8.77
CA LEU A 24 -11.17 4.93 -8.20
C LEU A 24 -11.32 5.04 -6.68
N TYR A 25 -10.56 4.23 -5.95
CA TYR A 25 -10.51 4.25 -4.49
C TYR A 25 -9.42 5.27 -4.09
N ASP A 26 -9.85 6.47 -3.71
CA ASP A 26 -8.97 7.61 -3.52
C ASP A 26 -8.36 7.62 -2.11
N VAL A 27 -7.40 6.72 -1.89
CA VAL A 27 -6.67 6.61 -0.63
C VAL A 27 -5.93 7.91 -0.31
N ASN A 28 -5.41 8.64 -1.31
CA ASN A 28 -4.72 9.91 -1.07
C ASN A 28 -5.63 10.94 -0.39
N SER A 29 -6.88 11.08 -0.83
CA SER A 29 -7.87 11.93 -0.14
C SER A 29 -8.20 11.42 1.26
N MET A 30 -8.17 10.11 1.49
CA MET A 30 -8.39 9.54 2.82
C MET A 30 -7.23 9.87 3.78
N LEU A 31 -5.98 9.87 3.30
CA LEU A 31 -4.79 10.21 4.10
C LEU A 31 -4.76 11.68 4.57
N THR A 32 -5.53 12.58 3.95
CA THR A 32 -5.63 13.98 4.42
C THR A 32 -6.61 14.17 5.58
N ASN A 33 -7.44 13.16 5.87
CA ASN A 33 -8.31 13.14 7.03
C ASN A 33 -7.59 12.43 8.19
N GLU A 34 -7.29 13.17 9.26
CA GLU A 34 -6.54 12.68 10.42
C GLU A 34 -7.16 11.43 11.06
N GLN A 35 -8.47 11.39 11.21
CA GLN A 35 -9.16 10.24 11.82
C GLN A 35 -9.00 8.97 11.00
N TRP A 36 -9.14 9.08 9.67
CA TRP A 36 -8.93 7.95 8.78
C TRP A 36 -7.47 7.54 8.71
N PHE A 37 -6.56 8.50 8.72
CA PHE A 37 -5.14 8.20 8.71
C PHE A 37 -4.68 7.49 9.99
N ASP A 38 -5.18 7.93 11.15
CA ASP A 38 -4.97 7.24 12.43
C ASP A 38 -5.54 5.83 12.41
N PHE A 39 -6.74 5.65 11.87
CA PHE A 39 -7.35 4.34 11.72
C PHE A 39 -6.51 3.41 10.82
N ILE A 40 -5.97 3.92 9.70
CA ILE A 40 -5.07 3.15 8.82
C ILE A 40 -3.83 2.68 9.58
N LYS A 41 -3.19 3.57 10.36
CA LYS A 41 -1.97 3.23 11.12
C LYS A 41 -2.19 2.10 12.12
N VAL A 42 -3.37 2.01 12.73
CA VAL A 42 -3.71 0.94 13.69
C VAL A 42 -3.72 -0.45 13.02
N GLY A 43 -4.01 -0.52 11.73
CA GLY A 43 -4.00 -1.78 10.97
C GLY A 43 -2.60 -2.30 10.62
N ILE A 44 -1.55 -1.49 10.82
CA ILE A 44 -0.19 -1.82 10.39
C ILE A 44 0.53 -2.59 11.50
N PRO A 45 1.13 -3.76 11.22
CA PRO A 45 1.88 -4.51 12.22
C PRO A 45 3.00 -3.67 12.84
N LEU A 46 2.98 -3.53 14.16
CA LEU A 46 4.01 -2.84 14.92
C LEU A 46 5.09 -3.82 15.40
N GLY A 47 6.33 -3.35 15.44
CA GLY A 47 7.46 -4.13 15.92
C GLY A 47 8.79 -3.59 15.44
N ASP A 48 9.84 -4.39 15.64
CA ASP A 48 11.18 -4.13 15.12
C ASP A 48 11.24 -4.49 13.62
N TYR A 49 10.71 -3.58 12.81
CA TYR A 49 10.58 -3.68 11.37
C TYR A 49 11.09 -2.40 10.70
N THR A 50 11.68 -2.53 9.51
CA THR A 50 11.69 -1.41 8.55
C THR A 50 10.34 -1.33 7.86
N TYR A 51 9.74 -0.15 7.80
CA TYR A 51 8.48 0.10 7.10
C TYR A 51 8.80 0.62 5.70
N VAL A 52 8.48 -0.17 4.68
CA VAL A 52 8.82 0.14 3.29
C VAL A 52 7.55 0.48 2.53
N GLY A 53 7.42 1.73 2.10
CA GLY A 53 6.26 2.18 1.35
C GLY A 53 6.49 2.22 -0.16
N ILE A 54 5.50 1.79 -0.94
CA ILE A 54 5.49 1.99 -2.39
C ILE A 54 4.94 3.39 -2.70
N ALA A 55 5.63 4.13 -3.57
CA ALA A 55 5.16 5.46 -3.96
C ALA A 55 3.82 5.36 -4.74
N THR A 56 2.84 6.25 -4.48
CA THR A 56 2.92 7.46 -3.64
C THR A 56 2.33 7.28 -2.23
N ALA A 57 1.07 6.85 -2.10
CA ALA A 57 0.37 6.82 -0.81
C ALA A 57 0.96 5.80 0.18
N GLY A 58 1.44 4.64 -0.30
CA GLY A 58 2.14 3.67 0.56
C GLY A 58 3.39 4.27 1.23
N ALA A 59 4.15 5.11 0.51
CA ALA A 59 5.29 5.85 1.06
C ALA A 59 4.88 6.90 2.10
N ILE A 60 3.77 7.62 1.90
CA ILE A 60 3.24 8.57 2.89
C ILE A 60 2.92 7.83 4.20
N ILE A 61 2.21 6.70 4.11
CA ILE A 61 1.85 5.88 5.27
C ILE A 61 3.12 5.39 5.97
N ALA A 62 4.03 4.75 5.24
CA ALA A 62 5.24 4.17 5.80
C ALA A 62 6.17 5.23 6.45
N SER A 63 6.17 6.48 5.96
CA SER A 63 7.03 7.55 6.49
C SER A 63 6.76 7.93 7.95
N HIS A 64 5.59 7.55 8.48
CA HIS A 64 5.18 7.79 9.87
C HIS A 64 5.73 6.76 10.86
N PHE A 65 6.44 5.75 10.36
CA PHE A 65 7.10 4.74 11.17
C PHE A 65 8.62 4.84 11.01
N LYS A 66 9.37 4.28 11.96
CA LYS A 66 10.83 4.22 11.93
C LYS A 66 11.31 2.82 12.32
N PRO A 67 12.34 2.28 11.65
CA PRO A 67 13.01 2.80 10.45
C PRO A 67 12.12 2.76 9.19
N TYR A 68 12.37 3.65 8.21
CA TYR A 68 11.56 3.80 6.99
C TYR A 68 12.43 3.80 5.72
N ALA A 69 11.91 3.18 4.66
CA ALA A 69 12.42 3.29 3.30
C ALA A 69 11.25 3.37 2.30
N MET A 70 11.53 3.71 1.04
CA MET A 70 10.51 3.67 -0.01
C MET A 70 11.01 3.09 -1.31
N VAL A 71 10.09 2.49 -2.07
CA VAL A 71 10.31 2.11 -3.46
C VAL A 71 9.66 3.16 -4.35
N LYS A 72 10.47 3.81 -5.19
CA LYS A 72 10.01 4.82 -6.15
C LYS A 72 10.89 4.78 -7.39
N ASP A 73 10.29 4.95 -8.57
CA ASP A 73 11.02 5.02 -9.85
C ASP A 73 11.93 3.80 -10.09
N LYS A 74 11.47 2.61 -9.65
CA LYS A 74 12.20 1.33 -9.69
C LYS A 74 13.47 1.28 -8.83
N GLU A 75 13.60 2.17 -7.86
CA GLU A 75 14.73 2.23 -6.95
C GLU A 75 14.27 2.19 -5.50
N LEU A 76 15.10 1.59 -4.64
CA LEU A 76 14.97 1.68 -3.20
C LEU A 76 15.62 2.98 -2.72
N LYS A 77 14.90 3.77 -1.94
CA LYS A 77 15.38 4.98 -1.27
C LYS A 77 15.35 4.76 0.24
N GLY A 78 16.52 4.79 0.87
CA GLY A 78 16.69 4.41 2.28
C GLY A 78 17.25 2.98 2.42
N GLU A 79 17.40 2.53 3.66
CA GLU A 79 17.95 1.22 3.99
C GLU A 79 16.88 0.31 4.59
N VAL A 80 16.91 -0.98 4.26
CA VAL A 80 16.00 -1.99 4.82
C VAL A 80 16.76 -2.90 5.79
N LEU A 81 16.70 -2.54 7.06
CA LEU A 81 17.35 -3.24 8.16
C LEU A 81 16.44 -4.34 8.72
N GLY A 82 16.98 -5.53 8.97
CA GLY A 82 16.27 -6.58 9.70
C GLY A 82 14.99 -7.06 8.99
N ARG A 83 13.91 -7.32 9.71
CA ARG A 83 12.60 -7.68 9.10
C ARG A 83 11.92 -6.41 8.55
N TYR A 84 10.99 -6.55 7.61
CA TYR A 84 10.32 -5.39 7.05
C TYR A 84 8.86 -5.65 6.70
N VAL A 85 8.07 -4.57 6.76
CA VAL A 85 6.67 -4.51 6.34
C VAL A 85 6.62 -3.74 5.02
N LEU A 86 6.02 -4.33 3.99
CA LEU A 86 5.77 -3.66 2.72
C LEU A 86 4.37 -3.04 2.74
N ILE A 87 4.27 -1.76 2.41
CA ILE A 87 3.04 -0.97 2.50
C ILE A 87 2.69 -0.41 1.12
N ASP A 88 1.48 -0.67 0.66
CA ASP A 88 0.91 -0.11 -0.58
C ASP A 88 -0.49 0.48 -0.32
N ASP A 89 -0.99 1.33 -1.21
CA ASP A 89 -2.29 1.95 -1.05
C ASP A 89 -3.42 1.06 -1.57
N VAL A 90 -3.32 0.62 -2.82
CA VAL A 90 -4.34 -0.18 -3.50
C VAL A 90 -3.69 -1.32 -4.27
N CYS A 91 -4.03 -2.55 -3.93
CA CYS A 91 -3.56 -3.72 -4.66
C CYS A 91 -4.62 -4.20 -5.66
N THR A 92 -4.22 -4.35 -6.93
CA THR A 92 -5.09 -4.86 -8.01
C THR A 92 -4.58 -6.17 -8.60
N THR A 93 -3.31 -6.20 -9.02
CA THR A 93 -2.68 -7.35 -9.69
C THR A 93 -1.39 -7.80 -9.02
N GLU A 94 -1.07 -7.25 -7.84
CA GLU A 94 0.19 -7.46 -7.11
C GLU A 94 1.47 -7.02 -7.83
N ARG A 95 1.40 -6.44 -9.04
CA ARG A 95 2.58 -6.09 -9.83
C ARG A 95 3.52 -5.13 -9.07
N SER A 96 2.96 -4.05 -8.49
CA SER A 96 3.73 -3.09 -7.68
C SER A 96 4.48 -3.77 -6.53
N LEU A 97 3.78 -4.64 -5.81
CA LEU A 97 4.34 -5.39 -4.68
C LEU A 97 5.47 -6.31 -5.13
N ARG A 98 5.29 -7.06 -6.21
CA ARG A 98 6.32 -7.98 -6.74
C ARG A 98 7.55 -7.24 -7.24
N ASP A 99 7.35 -6.10 -7.91
CA ASP A 99 8.45 -5.24 -8.36
C ASP A 99 9.22 -4.69 -7.15
N ALA A 100 8.53 -4.23 -6.11
CA ALA A 100 9.15 -3.75 -4.87
C ALA A 100 9.94 -4.86 -4.16
N ILE A 101 9.37 -6.06 -4.03
CA ILE A 101 10.05 -7.24 -3.46
C ILE A 101 11.33 -7.56 -4.23
N LYS A 102 11.27 -7.51 -5.56
CA LYS A 102 12.44 -7.75 -6.43
C LYS A 102 13.53 -6.69 -6.23
N ILE A 103 13.15 -5.43 -6.09
CA ILE A 103 14.07 -4.32 -5.84
C ILE A 103 14.76 -4.48 -4.48
N ILE A 104 14.03 -4.89 -3.44
CA ILE A 104 14.56 -5.11 -2.09
C ILE A 104 15.39 -6.40 -2.02
N GLY A 105 15.10 -7.39 -2.86
CA GLY A 105 15.88 -8.62 -3.01
C GLY A 105 15.50 -9.76 -2.03
N ARG A 106 14.41 -9.61 -1.27
CA ARG A 106 13.90 -10.63 -0.33
C ARG A 106 12.43 -10.38 0.02
N LEU A 107 11.75 -11.42 0.52
CA LEU A 107 10.34 -11.32 0.92
C LEU A 107 10.14 -10.49 2.20
N PRO A 108 9.03 -9.74 2.31
CA PRO A 108 8.63 -9.05 3.52
C PRO A 108 8.10 -10.04 4.56
N GLU A 109 8.14 -9.64 5.83
CA GLU A 109 7.45 -10.36 6.91
C GLU A 109 5.93 -10.20 6.75
N HIS A 110 5.51 -8.99 6.40
CA HIS A 110 4.12 -8.62 6.22
C HIS A 110 3.94 -7.72 5.00
N ILE A 111 2.84 -7.91 4.28
CA ILE A 111 2.37 -6.98 3.26
C ILE A 111 1.09 -6.36 3.79
N PHE A 112 1.07 -5.04 3.95
CA PHE A 112 -0.10 -4.28 4.31
C PHE A 112 -0.57 -3.45 3.12
N VAL A 113 -1.87 -3.47 2.86
CA VAL A 113 -2.49 -2.66 1.82
C VAL A 113 -3.74 -2.00 2.38
N VAL A 114 -3.99 -0.74 2.05
CA VAL A 114 -5.23 -0.08 2.49
C VAL A 114 -6.44 -0.74 1.82
N VAL A 115 -6.39 -0.94 0.50
CA VAL A 115 -7.49 -1.54 -0.28
C VAL A 115 -7.01 -2.73 -1.10
N ASP A 116 -7.60 -3.91 -0.88
CA ASP A 116 -7.40 -5.09 -1.73
C ASP A 116 -8.55 -5.21 -2.74
N ARG A 117 -8.21 -5.12 -4.03
CA ARG A 117 -9.12 -5.27 -5.19
C ARG A 117 -8.79 -6.49 -6.02
N ARG A 118 -7.91 -7.36 -5.54
CA ARG A 118 -7.40 -8.47 -6.36
C ARG A 118 -8.48 -9.50 -6.62
N THR A 119 -8.47 -10.01 -7.84
CA THR A 119 -9.24 -11.20 -8.21
C THR A 119 -8.45 -12.50 -7.97
N SER A 120 -7.12 -12.45 -7.95
CA SER A 120 -6.22 -13.55 -7.58
C SER A 120 -5.42 -13.19 -6.34
N LYS A 121 -5.36 -14.08 -5.35
CA LYS A 121 -4.69 -13.83 -4.06
C LYS A 121 -3.46 -14.73 -3.90
N ASP A 122 -2.39 -14.43 -4.64
CA ASP A 122 -1.17 -15.22 -4.62
C ASP A 122 -0.24 -14.79 -3.47
N LEU A 123 -0.18 -13.50 -3.17
CA LEU A 123 0.53 -12.96 -2.02
C LEU A 123 -0.37 -12.92 -0.77
N GLY A 124 0.18 -13.30 0.37
CA GLY A 124 -0.45 -13.11 1.68
C GLY A 124 -0.44 -11.62 2.05
N ILE A 125 -1.57 -10.95 1.87
CA ILE A 125 -1.75 -9.52 2.14
C ILE A 125 -2.71 -9.33 3.30
N ASN A 126 -2.35 -8.42 4.21
CA ASN A 126 -3.24 -7.85 5.22
C ASN A 126 -3.87 -6.58 4.65
N ALA A 127 -5.17 -6.63 4.37
CA ALA A 127 -5.91 -5.50 3.82
C ALA A 127 -6.81 -4.88 4.88
N LEU A 128 -6.91 -3.55 4.91
CA LEU A 128 -7.88 -2.86 5.78
C LEU A 128 -9.30 -2.93 5.19
N PHE A 129 -9.40 -2.77 3.87
CA PHE A 129 -10.64 -2.83 3.12
C PHE A 129 -10.53 -3.87 1.98
N GLU A 130 -11.59 -4.63 1.77
CA GLU A 130 -11.75 -5.56 0.64
C GLU A 130 -12.91 -5.09 -0.23
N VAL A 131 -12.78 -5.16 -1.56
CA VAL A 131 -13.79 -4.67 -2.52
C VAL A 131 -13.88 -5.49 -3.80
#